data_AF-G9KIX9-F1
#
_entry.id   AF-G9KIX9-F1
#
_cell.length_a   1.000
_cell.length_b   1.000
_cell.length_c   1.000
_cell.angle_alpha   90.00
_cell.angle_beta   90.00
_cell.angle_gamma   90.00
#
_symmetry.space_group_name_H-M   'P 1'
#
loop_
_entity.id
_entity.type
_entity.pdbx_description
1 polymer ?
#
loop_
_entity_poly.entity_id
_entity_poly.type
_entity_poly.pdbx_seq_one_letter_code
_entity_poly.pdbx_strand_id
1 'polypeptide(L)'
;MLSTAVGCWGPGRDPAMEPASTAGPVQLRFSPYAFNGGTVLAIAGEDFSIVASDTRLSEGYSIHTRDSPKCYKLTDKTVIGCSGFHGDCLTLTKIIEARL
;
A
#
# COMPACT_ATOMS: atom_id res chain seq x y z
N MET A 1 -5.57 2.46 -67.46
CA MET A 1 -6.66 1.53 -67.81
C MET A 1 -7.71 1.63 -66.72
N LEU A 2 -8.84 2.26 -67.03
CA LEU A 2 -9.98 2.38 -66.12
C LEU A 2 -10.55 0.99 -65.80
N SER A 3 -10.92 0.75 -64.55
CA SER A 3 -12.02 -0.16 -64.22
C SER A 3 -12.75 0.37 -62.99
N THR A 4 -13.90 0.98 -63.25
CA THR A 4 -14.97 1.30 -62.31
C THR A 4 -15.91 0.11 -62.18
N ALA A 5 -16.24 -0.30 -60.96
CA ALA A 5 -17.46 -1.02 -60.61
C ALA A 5 -17.96 -0.38 -59.31
N VAL A 6 -18.91 0.56 -59.39
CA VAL A 6 -20.37 0.36 -59.28
C VAL A 6 -20.74 -0.24 -57.92
N GLY A 7 -21.40 0.61 -57.11
CA GLY A 7 -21.76 0.33 -55.74
C GLY A 7 -22.97 -0.58 -55.56
N CYS A 8 -23.10 -1.05 -54.32
CA CYS A 8 -24.34 -1.56 -53.76
C CYS A 8 -24.58 -0.84 -52.43
N TRP A 9 -25.46 0.16 -52.48
CA TRP A 9 -26.08 0.77 -51.31
C TRP A 9 -27.15 -0.22 -50.79
N GLY A 10 -26.99 -0.71 -49.56
CA GLY A 10 -27.97 -1.54 -48.84
C GLY A 10 -28.42 -0.83 -47.56
N PRO A 11 -29.66 -1.06 -47.09
CA PRO A 11 -30.32 -0.23 -46.09
C PRO A 11 -29.68 -0.38 -44.71
N GLY A 12 -29.75 0.69 -43.93
CA GLY A 12 -29.13 0.86 -42.61
C GLY A 12 -29.27 -0.37 -41.72
N ARG A 13 -28.12 -0.90 -41.30
CA ARG A 13 -28.02 -1.76 -40.14
C ARG A 13 -27.58 -0.84 -39.01
N ASP A 14 -28.51 -0.48 -38.14
CA ASP A 14 -28.21 0.21 -36.89
C ASP A 14 -27.06 -0.54 -36.20
N PRO A 15 -26.03 0.14 -35.66
CA PRO A 15 -25.06 -0.53 -34.81
C PRO A 15 -25.80 -0.93 -33.53
N ALA A 16 -26.38 -2.12 -33.57
CA ALA A 16 -26.88 -2.79 -32.37
C ALA A 16 -25.74 -2.79 -31.35
N MET A 17 -26.02 -2.17 -30.22
CA MET A 17 -25.20 -2.22 -29.01
C MET A 17 -24.93 -3.70 -28.67
N GLU A 18 -23.76 -4.20 -29.04
CA GLU A 18 -23.21 -5.43 -28.46
C GLU A 18 -23.00 -5.13 -26.96
N PRO A 19 -23.62 -5.88 -26.02
CA PRO A 19 -23.33 -5.70 -24.61
C PRO A 19 -21.87 -6.06 -24.38
N ALA A 20 -21.06 -5.03 -24.15
CA ALA A 20 -19.69 -5.19 -23.74
C ALA A 20 -19.60 -6.00 -22.43
N SER A 21 -18.53 -6.80 -22.36
CA SER A 21 -17.97 -7.48 -21.19
C SER A 21 -18.63 -8.81 -20.76
N THR A 22 -18.28 -9.89 -21.45
CA THR A 22 -17.98 -11.15 -20.76
C THR A 22 -16.68 -10.95 -19.99
N ALA A 23 -16.75 -10.39 -18.78
CA ALA A 23 -15.61 -10.32 -17.89
C ALA A 23 -15.21 -11.77 -17.53
N GLY A 24 -14.06 -12.22 -18.03
CA GLY A 24 -13.47 -13.50 -17.61
C GLY A 24 -13.26 -13.53 -16.09
N PRO A 25 -13.04 -14.71 -15.49
CA PRO A 25 -12.91 -14.85 -14.04
C PRO A 25 -11.83 -13.90 -13.49
N VAL A 26 -12.24 -12.98 -12.62
CA VAL A 26 -11.35 -12.04 -11.95
C VAL A 26 -10.51 -12.83 -10.94
N GLN A 27 -9.22 -13.01 -11.23
CA GLN A 27 -8.28 -13.57 -10.25
C GLN A 27 -7.97 -12.50 -9.18
N LEU A 28 -8.59 -12.62 -8.01
CA LEU A 28 -8.14 -11.93 -6.80
C LEU A 28 -7.04 -12.76 -6.15
N ARG A 29 -5.80 -12.26 -6.18
CA ARG A 29 -4.68 -12.85 -5.44
C ARG A 29 -4.54 -12.13 -4.10
N PHE A 30 -4.32 -12.89 -3.04
CA PHE A 30 -4.02 -12.33 -1.73
C PHE A 30 -2.59 -11.76 -1.71
N SER A 31 -2.45 -10.49 -1.33
CA SER A 31 -1.16 -9.88 -1.00
C SER A 31 -1.05 -9.80 0.52
N PRO A 32 -0.03 -10.40 1.15
CA PRO A 32 0.10 -10.42 2.61
C PRO A 32 0.53 -9.07 3.21
N TYR A 33 1.05 -8.15 2.39
CA TYR A 33 1.61 -6.89 2.87
C TYR A 33 0.80 -5.67 2.42
N ALA A 34 0.70 -4.72 3.34
CA ALA A 34 0.22 -3.37 3.10
C ALA A 34 1.28 -2.36 3.59
N PHE A 35 1.38 -1.22 2.93
CA PHE A 35 2.29 -0.16 3.36
C PHE A 35 1.55 0.83 4.28
N ASN A 36 1.88 0.81 5.57
CA ASN A 36 1.27 1.73 6.54
C ASN A 36 2.03 3.05 6.75
N GLY A 37 3.16 3.21 6.05
CA GLY A 37 3.96 4.42 6.06
C GLY A 37 4.60 4.74 7.40
N GLY A 38 4.66 6.04 7.68
CA GLY A 38 5.37 6.70 8.77
C GLY A 38 6.89 6.64 8.67
N THR A 39 7.53 7.53 9.43
CA THR A 39 8.95 7.84 9.36
C THR A 39 9.53 7.85 10.76
N VAL A 40 10.67 7.20 10.92
CA VAL A 40 11.47 7.20 12.15
C VAL A 40 12.81 7.86 11.83
N LEU A 41 13.27 8.74 12.71
CA LEU A 41 14.57 9.38 12.66
C LEU A 41 15.31 9.13 13.97
N ALA A 42 16.61 8.84 13.89
CA ALA A 42 17.48 8.75 15.05
C ALA A 42 18.76 9.56 14.84
N ILE A 43 19.21 10.25 15.89
CA ILE A 43 20.47 11.01 15.92
C ILE A 43 21.26 10.55 17.14
N ALA A 44 22.52 10.17 16.93
CA ALA A 44 23.47 9.86 17.99
C ALA A 44 24.28 11.12 18.33
N GLY A 45 24.19 11.55 19.59
CA GLY A 45 25.11 12.51 20.21
C GLY A 45 26.29 11.79 20.87
N GLU A 46 27.13 12.56 21.57
CA GLU A 46 28.30 12.01 22.27
C GLU A 46 27.90 11.20 23.52
N ASP A 47 26.88 11.67 24.25
CA ASP A 47 26.40 11.13 25.52
C ASP A 47 24.88 10.85 25.54
N PHE A 48 24.17 11.09 24.43
CA PHE A 48 22.74 10.84 24.29
C PHE A 48 22.36 10.31 22.90
N SER A 49 21.15 9.76 22.78
CA SER A 49 20.54 9.45 21.49
C SER A 49 19.11 9.98 21.46
N ILE A 50 18.72 10.58 20.33
CA ILE A 50 17.35 11.04 20.08
C ILE A 50 16.73 10.10 19.07
N VAL A 51 15.57 9.53 19.39
CA VAL A 51 14.76 8.74 18.46
C VAL A 51 13.37 9.37 18.40
N ALA A 52 12.98 9.83 17.21
CA ALA A 52 11.70 10.47 16.96
C ALA A 52 10.94 9.74 15.85
N SER A 53 9.61 9.75 15.95
CA SER A 53 8.74 9.20 14.90
C SER A 53 7.49 10.05 14.74
N ASP A 54 6.87 9.95 13.57
CA ASP A 54 5.50 10.41 13.40
C ASP A 54 4.50 9.44 14.03
N THR A 55 3.27 9.91 14.27
CA THR A 55 2.22 9.12 14.93
C THR A 55 1.11 8.68 13.99
N ARG A 56 1.26 8.91 12.68
CA ARG A 56 0.23 8.58 11.69
C ARG A 56 0.29 7.11 11.31
N LEU A 57 -0.86 6.45 11.38
CA LEU A 57 -1.09 5.14 10.77
C LEU A 57 -2.06 5.29 9.61
N SER A 58 -1.56 5.13 8.39
CA SER A 58 -2.34 5.21 7.16
C SER A 58 -2.36 3.87 6.44
N GLU A 59 -3.28 3.70 5.50
CA GLU A 59 -3.26 2.62 4.53
C GLU A 59 -3.92 3.11 3.23
N GLY A 60 -3.21 3.00 2.12
CA GLY A 60 -3.65 3.60 0.85
C GLY A 60 -3.89 5.11 1.00
N TYR A 61 -5.14 5.53 0.77
CA TYR A 61 -5.56 6.93 0.88
C TYR A 61 -6.36 7.25 2.15
N SER A 62 -6.41 6.32 3.11
CA SER A 62 -7.14 6.46 4.37
C SER A 62 -6.21 6.56 5.57
N ILE A 63 -6.64 7.29 6.61
CA ILE A 63 -5.93 7.38 7.90
C ILE A 63 -6.71 6.57 8.93
N HIS A 64 -6.09 5.50 9.45
CA HIS A 64 -6.66 4.67 10.50
C HIS A 64 -6.63 5.37 11.85
N THR A 65 -5.48 5.93 12.22
CA THR A 65 -5.32 6.74 13.44
C THR A 65 -4.23 7.80 13.26
N ARG A 66 -4.33 8.85 14.08
CA ARG A 66 -3.34 9.95 14.17
C ARG A 66 -2.45 9.84 15.41
N ASP A 67 -2.71 8.85 16.25
CA ASP A 67 -1.98 8.62 17.50
C ASP A 67 -1.56 7.15 17.60
N SER A 68 -0.48 6.83 16.88
CA SER A 68 0.19 5.52 16.92
C SER A 68 1.70 5.76 16.91
N PRO A 69 2.36 5.85 18.07
CA PRO A 69 3.79 6.06 18.15
C PRO A 69 4.54 4.84 17.59
N LYS A 70 5.64 5.09 16.87
CA LYS A 70 6.47 4.02 16.26
C LYS A 70 7.73 3.71 17.05
N CYS A 71 7.97 4.44 18.14
CA CYS A 71 9.07 4.24 19.07
C CYS A 71 8.62 3.36 20.24
N TYR A 72 9.32 2.24 20.48
CA TYR A 72 9.07 1.31 21.57
C TYR A 72 10.30 1.25 22.48
N LYS A 73 10.11 1.48 23.79
CA LYS A 73 11.18 1.40 24.78
C LYS A 73 11.44 -0.07 25.11
N LEU A 74 12.65 -0.56 24.85
CA LEU A 74 13.04 -1.95 25.10
C LEU A 74 13.67 -2.12 26.48
N THR A 75 14.61 -1.24 26.83
CA THR A 75 15.27 -1.19 28.14
C THR A 75 15.37 0.26 28.60
N ASP A 76 16.01 0.53 29.75
CA ASP A 76 16.20 1.91 30.22
C ASP A 76 17.07 2.78 29.31
N LYS A 77 17.90 2.17 28.45
CA LYS A 77 18.83 2.89 27.56
C LYS A 77 18.67 2.55 26.08
N THR A 78 17.66 1.75 25.72
CA THR A 78 17.47 1.28 24.34
C THR A 78 16.02 1.49 23.90
N VAL A 79 15.85 2.16 22.75
CA VAL A 79 14.57 2.37 22.08
C VAL A 79 14.68 1.84 20.65
N ILE A 80 13.65 1.14 20.18
CA ILE A 80 13.53 0.69 18.79
C ILE A 80 12.43 1.47 18.09
N GLY A 81 12.69 1.88 16.85
CA GLY A 81 11.69 2.51 15.99
C GLY A 81 11.35 1.63 14.79
N CYS A 82 10.07 1.32 14.59
CA CYS A 82 9.60 0.41 13.55
C CYS A 82 8.59 1.09 12.61
N SER A 83 8.90 1.18 11.31
CA SER A 83 8.03 1.71 10.26
C SER A 83 7.81 0.70 9.13
N GLY A 84 6.78 0.90 8.30
CA GLY A 84 6.44 0.00 7.19
C GLY A 84 5.12 -0.70 7.40
N PHE A 85 5.10 -2.03 7.32
CA PHE A 85 3.90 -2.82 7.60
C PHE A 85 3.69 -2.94 9.11
N HIS A 86 2.56 -2.44 9.59
CA HIS A 86 2.32 -2.32 11.03
C HIS A 86 2.17 -3.68 11.74
N GLY A 87 1.64 -4.69 11.04
CA GLY A 87 1.50 -6.06 11.60
C GLY A 87 2.84 -6.69 11.96
N ASP A 88 3.85 -6.52 11.10
CA ASP A 88 5.21 -6.99 11.37
C ASP A 88 5.88 -6.17 12.47
N CYS A 89 5.65 -4.86 12.50
CA CYS A 89 6.20 -4.00 13.56
C CYS A 89 5.76 -4.48 14.95
N LEU A 90 4.47 -4.76 15.14
CA LEU A 90 3.94 -5.26 16.42
C LEU A 90 4.48 -6.64 16.79
N THR A 91 4.58 -7.53 15.80
CA THR A 91 5.06 -8.90 16.02
C THR A 91 6.54 -8.90 16.37
N LEU A 92 7.35 -8.14 15.66
CA LEU A 92 8.78 -7.98 15.92
C LEU A 92 9.03 -7.39 17.30
N THR A 93 8.31 -6.31 17.67
CA THR A 93 8.45 -5.70 18.99
C THR A 93 8.19 -6.72 20.10
N LYS A 94 7.10 -7.50 20.00
CA LYS A 94 6.78 -8.54 21.00
C LYS A 94 7.81 -9.66 21.07
N ILE A 95 8.37 -10.07 19.92
CA ILE A 95 9.43 -11.11 19.88
C ILE A 95 10.70 -10.60 20.55
N ILE A 96 11.05 -9.33 20.34
CA ILE A 96 12.23 -8.72 20.97
C ILE A 96 11.98 -8.57 22.47
N GLU A 97 10.83 -8.05 22.88
CA GLU A 97 10.45 -7.92 24.30
C GLU A 97 10.49 -9.26 25.03
N ALA A 98 10.03 -10.35 24.41
CA ALA A 98 10.05 -11.68 25.02
C ALA A 98 11.45 -12.32 25.11
N ARG A 99 12.45 -11.77 24.41
CA ARG A 99 13.84 -12.28 24.37
C ARG A 99 14.80 -11.45 25.22
N LEU A 100 14.36 -10.30 25.74
CA LEU A 100 15.11 -9.46 26.67
C LEU A 100 14.91 -9.94 28.11
#